data_AF-A0A959S1I7-F1
#
_entry.id   AF-A0A959S1I7-F1
#
_cell.length_a   1.000
_cell.length_b   1.000
_cell.length_c   1.000
_cell.angle_alpha   90.00
_cell.angle_beta   90.00
_cell.angle_gamma   90.00
#
_symmetry.space_group_name_H-M   'P 1'
#
loop_
_entity.id
_entity.type
_entity.pdbx_description
1 polymer ?
#
loop_
_entity_poly.entity_id
_entity_poly.type
_entity_poly.pdbx_seq_one_letter_code
_entity_poly.pdbx_strand_id
1 'polypeptide(L)'
;MSEIIQASETKLGQDHSSVFSKYTARNWARQYGRWAIENLETPMLNAVTEDEKRFAKELLQWVALACMVCGVVWFAFITYHLGLCVTSFIPLSFSVLVAPFYIYNRLYDNDHYLLAKVQSMAIIFVPWGIQLSLGSYASGMAVLWGILGPLCGMFFLTKRMAIRLLIIYLVNAFVAICADIQLTNDAERATEAFVSNFYAMNIALPSIVVFAALYFTFSKLANQRMKVNHLLKETESKNKNLIDSITYTEYLQKAVLPRFKKFQDRHPKSFLYFKPKDIVSGDFFWKKTVGERVYFAVCDSTGHGVPGSMVSLICSRALETAIDSFNLTDPGVI
;
A
#
# COMPACT_ATOMS: atom_id res chain seq x y z
N MET A 1 -35.37 -40.51 -15.54
CA MET A 1 -34.94 -39.17 -16.03
C MET A 1 -35.15 -38.05 -15.00
N SER A 2 -35.68 -38.35 -13.81
CA SER A 2 -35.91 -37.43 -12.69
C SER A 2 -34.71 -37.28 -11.74
N GLU A 3 -33.78 -38.24 -11.69
CA GLU A 3 -32.60 -38.18 -10.81
C GLU A 3 -31.40 -37.42 -11.41
N ILE A 4 -31.34 -37.25 -12.74
CA ILE A 4 -30.22 -36.56 -13.42
C ILE A 4 -30.36 -35.03 -13.34
N ILE A 5 -31.57 -34.52 -13.18
CA ILE A 5 -31.83 -33.07 -13.11
C ILE A 5 -31.52 -32.54 -11.70
N GLN A 6 -31.83 -33.32 -10.66
CA GLN A 6 -31.64 -32.91 -9.26
C GLN A 6 -30.16 -32.90 -8.82
N ALA A 7 -29.31 -33.69 -9.47
CA ALA A 7 -27.85 -33.67 -9.26
C ALA A 7 -27.13 -32.53 -10.01
N SER A 8 -27.78 -31.93 -11.02
CA SER A 8 -27.21 -30.80 -11.79
C SER A 8 -27.50 -29.44 -11.13
N GLU A 9 -28.65 -29.28 -10.48
CA GLU A 9 -29.02 -28.01 -9.81
C GLU A 9 -28.22 -27.74 -8.54
N THR A 10 -27.73 -28.78 -7.84
CA THR A 10 -26.90 -28.63 -6.63
C THR A 10 -25.43 -28.31 -6.92
N LYS A 11 -24.92 -28.59 -8.13
CA LYS A 11 -23.52 -28.31 -8.51
C LYS A 11 -23.33 -27.05 -9.36
N LEU A 12 -24.32 -26.62 -10.14
CA LEU A 12 -24.17 -25.45 -11.01
C LEU A 12 -24.36 -24.08 -10.32
N GLY A 13 -25.05 -24.03 -9.18
CA GLY A 13 -25.28 -22.77 -8.44
C GLY A 13 -24.11 -22.30 -7.58
N GLN A 14 -23.17 -23.18 -7.23
CA GLN A 14 -22.07 -22.85 -6.31
C GLN A 14 -20.75 -22.49 -7.02
N ASP A 15 -20.57 -22.85 -8.29
CA ASP A 15 -19.25 -22.76 -8.92
C ASP A 15 -19.05 -21.53 -9.82
N HIS A 16 -20.09 -21.08 -10.54
CA HIS A 16 -19.92 -19.98 -11.52
C HIS A 16 -19.76 -18.58 -10.90
N SER A 17 -20.44 -18.29 -9.79
CA SER A 17 -20.22 -17.04 -9.03
C SER A 17 -18.84 -17.05 -8.37
N SER A 18 -18.38 -18.23 -7.93
CA SER A 18 -17.07 -18.40 -7.28
C SER A 18 -15.91 -18.29 -8.28
N VAL A 19 -16.02 -18.88 -9.47
CA VAL A 19 -14.94 -18.92 -10.47
C VAL A 19 -14.82 -17.59 -11.21
N PHE A 20 -15.93 -16.94 -11.58
CA PHE A 20 -15.88 -15.64 -12.28
C PHE A 20 -15.43 -14.51 -11.33
N SER A 21 -15.89 -14.54 -10.07
CA SER A 21 -15.38 -13.70 -8.97
C SER A 21 -13.90 -13.96 -8.72
N LYS A 22 -13.48 -15.23 -8.58
CA LYS A 22 -12.07 -15.56 -8.35
C LYS A 22 -11.16 -15.18 -9.51
N TYR A 23 -11.58 -15.36 -10.77
CA TYR A 23 -10.73 -15.05 -11.93
C TYR A 23 -10.54 -13.54 -12.12
N THR A 24 -11.62 -12.77 -11.97
CA THR A 24 -11.56 -11.30 -12.00
C THR A 24 -10.85 -10.75 -10.76
N ALA A 25 -11.12 -11.24 -9.56
CA ALA A 25 -10.43 -10.83 -8.34
C ALA A 25 -8.94 -11.19 -8.36
N ARG A 26 -8.54 -12.32 -8.96
CA ARG A 26 -7.14 -12.75 -9.05
C ARG A 26 -6.35 -11.94 -10.09
N ASN A 27 -6.97 -11.57 -11.21
CA ASN A 27 -6.38 -10.66 -12.18
C ASN A 27 -6.33 -9.22 -11.66
N TRP A 28 -7.39 -8.77 -10.98
CA TRP A 28 -7.43 -7.47 -10.31
C TRP A 28 -6.38 -7.40 -9.21
N ALA A 29 -6.28 -8.41 -8.33
CA ALA A 29 -5.23 -8.50 -7.31
C ALA A 29 -3.81 -8.59 -7.90
N ARG A 30 -3.63 -9.21 -9.08
CA ARG A 30 -2.35 -9.19 -9.80
C ARG A 30 -2.02 -7.81 -10.37
N GLN A 31 -2.99 -7.12 -10.93
CA GLN A 31 -2.81 -5.81 -11.54
C GLN A 31 -2.60 -4.73 -10.48
N TYR A 32 -3.44 -4.73 -9.44
CA TYR A 32 -3.27 -3.92 -8.24
C TYR A 32 -2.01 -4.29 -7.47
N GLY A 33 -1.66 -5.57 -7.40
CA GLY A 33 -0.42 -6.04 -6.78
C GLY A 33 0.81 -5.49 -7.50
N ARG A 34 0.84 -5.52 -8.84
CA ARG A 34 1.92 -4.91 -9.63
C ARG A 34 1.97 -3.39 -9.47
N TRP A 35 0.83 -2.72 -9.57
CA TRP A 35 0.74 -1.28 -9.33
C TRP A 35 1.17 -0.88 -7.90
N ALA A 36 0.78 -1.65 -6.89
CA ALA A 36 1.18 -1.43 -5.51
C ALA A 36 2.67 -1.68 -5.28
N ILE A 37 3.25 -2.71 -5.91
CA ILE A 37 4.69 -2.98 -5.87
C ILE A 37 5.46 -1.83 -6.55
N GLU A 38 5.02 -1.38 -7.73
CA GLU A 38 5.64 -0.24 -8.44
C GLU A 38 5.59 1.05 -7.60
N ASN A 39 4.49 1.29 -6.88
CA ASN A 39 4.35 2.44 -5.97
C ASN A 39 4.99 2.26 -4.58
N LEU A 40 5.34 1.03 -4.19
CA LEU A 40 6.18 0.77 -3.00
C LEU A 40 7.66 0.98 -3.30
N GLU A 41 8.05 0.94 -4.57
CA GLU A 41 9.43 1.15 -5.03
C GLU A 41 9.75 2.62 -5.37
N THR A 42 8.77 3.52 -5.27
CA THR A 42 8.99 4.96 -5.49
C THR A 42 9.74 5.58 -4.31
N PRO A 43 10.81 6.36 -4.55
CA PRO A 43 11.46 7.15 -3.50
C PRO A 43 10.44 8.07 -2.80
N MET A 44 10.63 8.42 -1.53
CA MET A 44 9.70 9.35 -0.84
C MET A 44 9.57 10.70 -1.56
N LEU A 45 10.60 11.15 -2.28
CA LEU A 45 10.55 12.36 -3.11
C LEU A 45 9.53 12.25 -4.27
N ASN A 46 9.15 11.03 -4.65
CA ASN A 46 8.17 10.72 -5.69
C ASN A 46 6.86 10.16 -5.09
N ALA A 47 6.57 10.44 -3.82
CA ALA A 47 5.35 9.98 -3.16
C ALA A 47 4.08 10.41 -3.90
N VAL A 48 3.00 9.65 -3.74
CA VAL A 48 1.73 9.89 -4.47
C VAL A 48 0.99 11.12 -3.92
N THR A 49 1.11 11.39 -2.62
CA THR A 49 0.43 12.51 -1.97
C THR A 49 1.35 13.72 -1.81
N GLU A 50 0.81 14.93 -1.97
CA GLU A 50 1.58 16.18 -1.83
C GLU A 50 2.10 16.38 -0.40
N ASP A 51 1.36 15.94 0.62
CA ASP A 51 1.80 15.99 2.02
C ASP A 51 3.04 15.10 2.27
N GLU A 52 3.06 13.90 1.70
CA GLU A 52 4.22 13.00 1.81
C GLU A 52 5.44 13.54 1.07
N LYS A 53 5.24 14.12 -0.13
CA LYS A 53 6.32 14.79 -0.87
C LYS A 53 6.88 15.96 -0.05
N ARG A 54 6.01 16.81 0.51
CA ARG A 54 6.43 17.94 1.34
C ARG A 54 7.21 17.48 2.57
N PHE A 55 6.70 16.48 3.27
CA PHE A 55 7.41 15.87 4.39
C PHE A 55 8.79 15.32 3.99
N ALA A 56 8.88 14.63 2.85
CA ALA A 56 10.15 14.10 2.34
C ALA A 56 11.16 15.22 2.01
N LYS A 57 10.70 16.32 1.40
CA LYS A 57 11.52 17.50 1.11
C LYS A 57 12.04 18.15 2.40
N GLU A 58 11.14 18.40 3.35
CA GLU A 58 11.48 19.00 4.65
C GLU A 58 12.47 18.11 5.41
N LEU A 59 12.21 16.79 5.47
CA LEU A 59 13.11 15.84 6.11
C LEU A 59 14.50 15.84 5.45
N LEU A 60 14.59 15.81 4.11
CA LEU A 60 15.86 15.86 3.40
C LEU A 60 16.66 17.13 3.76
N GLN A 61 16.01 18.29 3.78
CA GLN A 61 16.63 19.56 4.14
C GLN A 61 17.08 19.59 5.61
N TRP A 62 16.28 19.03 6.53
CA TRP A 62 16.66 18.94 7.94
C TRP A 62 17.86 18.02 8.16
N VAL A 63 17.92 16.86 7.49
CA VAL A 63 19.09 15.96 7.57
C VAL A 63 20.32 16.65 6.98
N ALA A 64 20.19 17.34 5.84
CA ALA A 64 21.30 18.09 5.25
C ALA A 64 21.85 19.15 6.22
N LEU A 65 20.95 19.95 6.81
CA LEU A 65 21.32 20.99 7.77
C LEU A 65 21.99 20.40 9.01
N ALA A 66 21.42 19.33 9.58
CA ALA A 66 21.99 18.66 10.74
C ALA A 66 23.40 18.13 10.46
N CYS A 67 23.62 17.47 9.31
CA CYS A 67 24.94 16.98 8.94
C CYS A 67 25.96 18.11 8.70
N MET A 68 25.54 19.24 8.13
CA MET A 68 26.42 20.42 7.96
C MET A 68 26.82 21.04 9.30
N VAL A 69 25.87 21.13 10.25
CA VAL A 69 26.17 21.58 11.62
C VAL A 69 27.12 20.61 12.30
N CYS A 70 26.89 19.30 12.17
CA CYS A 70 27.82 18.28 12.66
C CYS A 70 29.22 18.46 12.05
N GLY A 71 29.34 18.72 10.74
CA GLY A 71 30.64 18.96 10.10
C GLY A 71 31.44 20.09 10.75
N VAL A 72 30.78 21.19 11.13
CA VAL A 72 31.43 22.32 11.85
C VAL A 72 31.78 21.94 13.29
N VAL A 73 30.89 21.23 14.00
CA VAL A 73 31.14 20.77 15.37
C VAL A 73 32.32 19.80 15.41
N TRP A 74 32.40 18.87 14.46
CA TRP A 74 33.51 17.94 14.32
C TRP A 74 34.82 18.63 13.94
N PHE A 75 34.78 19.64 13.05
CA PHE A 75 35.95 20.48 12.78
C PHE A 75 36.48 21.13 14.07
N ALA A 76 35.61 21.72 14.88
CA ALA A 76 35.99 22.36 16.14
C ALA A 76 36.55 21.34 17.15
N PHE A 77 35.90 20.17 17.28
CA PHE A 77 36.33 19.10 18.18
C PHE A 77 37.70 18.54 17.81
N ILE A 78 37.92 18.20 16.54
CA ILE A 78 39.21 17.69 16.06
C ILE A 78 40.29 18.77 16.20
N THR A 79 39.99 20.03 15.87
CA THR A 79 40.95 21.14 16.01
C THR A 79 41.32 21.39 17.47
N TYR A 80 40.38 21.26 18.40
CA TYR A 80 40.64 21.40 19.84
C TYR A 80 41.62 20.34 20.35
N HIS A 81 41.52 19.08 19.87
CA HIS A 81 42.35 17.99 20.34
C HIS A 81 43.67 17.79 19.58
N LEU A 82 43.68 18.00 18.26
CA LEU A 82 44.81 17.70 17.37
C LEU A 82 45.48 18.97 16.82
N GLY A 83 44.92 20.15 17.12
CA GLY A 83 45.30 21.41 16.51
C GLY A 83 44.76 21.54 15.07
N LEU A 84 45.14 22.63 14.40
CA LEU A 84 44.77 22.84 13.01
C LEU A 84 45.59 21.88 12.12
N CYS A 85 44.94 20.87 11.57
CA CYS A 85 45.56 19.79 10.80
C CYS A 85 44.70 19.41 9.59
N VAL A 86 45.23 18.59 8.69
CA VAL A 86 44.50 18.15 7.49
C VAL A 86 43.23 17.40 7.89
N THR A 87 43.33 16.54 8.91
CA THR A 87 42.19 15.78 9.44
C THR A 87 41.01 16.67 9.87
N SER A 88 41.27 17.83 10.48
CA SER A 88 40.19 18.69 10.98
C SER A 88 39.36 19.30 9.86
N PHE A 89 39.97 19.58 8.71
CA PHE A 89 39.26 20.11 7.54
C PHE A 89 38.37 19.08 6.82
N ILE A 90 38.58 17.78 7.05
CA ILE A 90 37.79 16.73 6.38
C ILE A 90 36.30 16.82 6.75
N PRO A 91 35.89 16.90 8.03
CA PRO A 91 34.49 17.18 8.40
C PRO A 91 33.93 18.47 7.79
N LEU A 92 34.73 19.54 7.74
CA LEU A 92 34.32 20.82 7.16
C LEU A 92 34.02 20.70 5.66
N SER A 93 34.74 19.82 4.95
CA SER A 93 34.51 19.56 3.52
C SER A 93 33.08 19.08 3.26
N PHE A 94 32.43 18.38 4.20
CA PHE A 94 31.01 18.01 4.08
C PHE A 94 30.14 19.25 3.84
N SER A 95 30.30 20.26 4.70
CA SER A 95 29.49 21.47 4.67
C SER A 95 29.76 22.27 3.40
N VAL A 96 31.02 22.35 2.97
CA VAL A 96 31.40 23.02 1.72
C VAL A 96 30.80 22.31 0.49
N LEU A 97 30.80 20.98 0.48
CA LEU A 97 30.26 20.19 -0.62
C LEU A 97 28.73 20.22 -0.68
N VAL A 98 28.03 20.17 0.45
CA VAL A 98 26.57 20.05 0.50
C VAL A 98 25.85 21.41 0.46
N ALA A 99 26.45 22.49 1.00
CA ALA A 99 25.79 23.79 1.11
C ALA A 99 25.29 24.39 -0.22
N PRO A 100 26.04 24.34 -1.34
CA PRO A 100 25.56 24.86 -2.62
C PRO A 100 24.29 24.14 -3.11
N PHE A 101 24.24 22.81 -2.96
CA PHE A 101 23.08 22.01 -3.34
C PHE A 101 21.90 22.22 -2.39
N TYR A 102 22.17 22.43 -1.10
CA TYR A 102 21.14 22.78 -0.12
C TYR A 102 20.49 24.13 -0.46
N ILE A 103 21.29 25.16 -0.74
CA ILE A 103 20.80 26.48 -1.12
C ILE A 103 20.06 26.40 -2.45
N TYR A 104 20.62 25.73 -3.45
CA TYR A 104 19.97 25.53 -4.74
C TYR A 104 18.59 24.87 -4.58
N ASN A 105 18.49 23.79 -3.80
CA ASN A 105 17.25 23.08 -3.51
C ASN A 105 16.22 23.96 -2.78
N ARG A 106 16.68 24.86 -1.88
CA ARG A 106 15.79 25.77 -1.15
C ARG A 106 15.30 26.95 -2.00
N LEU A 107 16.08 27.38 -2.98
CA LEU A 107 15.71 28.46 -3.90
C LEU A 107 14.92 27.95 -5.11
N TYR A 108 15.20 26.73 -5.57
CA TYR A 108 14.62 26.13 -6.76
C TYR A 108 14.03 24.75 -6.39
N ASP A 109 12.70 24.68 -6.29
CA ASP A 109 11.94 23.49 -5.85
C ASP A 109 11.86 22.38 -6.93
N ASN A 110 12.82 22.33 -7.85
CA ASN A 110 12.74 21.52 -9.08
C ASN A 110 13.53 20.21 -9.02
N ASP A 111 14.65 20.12 -8.28
CA ASP A 111 15.48 18.90 -8.23
C ASP A 111 16.04 18.62 -6.83
N HIS A 112 15.32 17.78 -6.08
CA HIS A 112 15.76 17.27 -4.78
C HIS A 112 16.63 16.02 -4.87
N TYR A 113 16.62 15.37 -6.03
CA TYR A 113 17.39 14.15 -6.27
C TYR A 113 18.89 14.44 -6.19
N LEU A 114 19.32 15.58 -6.74
CA LEU A 114 20.71 16.01 -6.71
C LEU A 114 21.23 16.22 -5.28
N LEU A 115 20.48 16.93 -4.43
CA LEU A 115 20.83 17.13 -3.02
C LEU A 115 20.94 15.79 -2.29
N ALA A 116 19.93 14.93 -2.43
CA ALA A 116 19.92 13.61 -1.79
C ALA A 116 21.12 12.76 -2.21
N LYS A 117 21.50 12.79 -3.50
CA LYS A 117 22.66 12.05 -4.01
C LYS A 117 23.97 12.60 -3.46
N VAL A 118 24.21 13.91 -3.56
CA VAL A 118 25.46 14.53 -3.09
C VAL A 118 25.63 14.33 -1.59
N GLN A 119 24.58 14.57 -0.82
CA GLN A 119 24.61 14.37 0.63
C GLN A 119 24.88 12.91 1.00
N SER A 120 24.19 11.95 0.37
CA SER A 120 24.40 10.52 0.67
C SER A 120 25.82 10.07 0.35
N MET A 121 26.42 10.58 -0.73
CA MET A 121 27.83 10.32 -1.06
C MET A 121 28.77 10.98 -0.05
N ALA A 122 28.52 12.23 0.34
CA ALA A 122 29.34 12.92 1.34
C ALA A 122 29.32 12.22 2.70
N ILE A 123 28.17 11.68 3.12
CA ILE A 123 28.05 10.88 4.36
C ILE A 123 28.95 9.63 4.31
N ILE A 124 29.18 9.04 3.14
CA ILE A 124 30.05 7.87 2.98
C ILE A 124 31.53 8.28 2.95
N PHE A 125 31.87 9.29 2.14
CA PHE A 125 33.27 9.60 1.83
C PHE A 125 33.97 10.44 2.91
N VAL A 126 33.24 11.30 3.64
CA VAL A 126 33.85 12.15 4.67
C VAL A 126 34.38 11.33 5.86
N PRO A 127 33.61 10.41 6.47
CA PRO A 127 34.14 9.56 7.53
C PRO A 127 35.23 8.60 7.05
N TRP A 128 35.14 8.14 5.79
CA TRP A 128 36.22 7.37 5.16
C TRP A 128 37.51 8.19 5.03
N GLY A 129 37.42 9.46 4.65
CA GLY A 129 38.56 10.37 4.61
C GLY A 129 39.20 10.58 5.98
N ILE A 130 38.40 10.71 7.04
CA ILE A 130 38.90 10.79 8.43
C ILE A 130 39.67 9.52 8.78
N GLN A 131 39.13 8.35 8.42
CA GLN A 131 39.81 7.07 8.68
C GLN A 131 41.10 6.91 7.88
N LEU A 132 41.15 7.34 6.62
CA LEU A 132 42.40 7.34 5.84
C LEU A 132 43.44 8.35 6.36
N SER A 133 42.99 9.42 7.02
CA SER A 133 43.90 10.43 7.58
C SER A 133 44.55 9.94 8.88
N LEU A 134 43.74 9.42 9.81
CA LEU A 134 44.19 9.02 11.15
C LEU A 134 44.56 7.52 11.27
N GLY A 135 44.26 6.70 10.26
CA GLY A 135 44.31 5.24 10.39
C GLY A 135 43.15 4.68 11.24
N SER A 136 43.00 3.37 11.28
CA SER A 136 41.83 2.72 11.92
C SER A 136 41.84 2.88 13.44
N TYR A 137 43.02 2.82 14.06
CA TYR A 137 43.14 2.96 15.51
C TYR A 137 42.76 4.36 16.00
N ALA A 138 43.41 5.41 15.50
CA ALA A 138 43.18 6.77 16.00
C ALA A 138 41.87 7.39 15.49
N SER A 139 41.35 6.95 14.34
CA SER A 139 40.03 7.38 13.85
C SER A 139 38.85 6.74 14.56
N GLY A 140 39.06 5.83 15.51
CA GLY A 140 37.98 5.20 16.26
C GLY A 140 36.92 4.54 15.36
N MET A 141 37.33 3.93 14.25
CA MET A 141 36.43 3.36 13.24
C MET A 141 35.41 4.36 12.67
N ALA A 142 35.86 5.59 12.35
CA ALA A 142 35.02 6.66 11.80
C ALA A 142 34.16 6.21 10.61
N VAL A 143 34.64 5.25 9.80
CA VAL A 143 33.89 4.73 8.65
C VAL A 143 32.50 4.23 9.00
N LEU A 144 32.21 3.82 10.25
CA LEU A 144 30.88 3.37 10.69
C LEU A 144 29.78 4.40 10.43
N TRP A 145 30.08 5.70 10.49
CA TRP A 145 29.12 6.77 10.14
C TRP A 145 28.65 6.70 8.68
N GLY A 146 29.46 6.10 7.79
CA GLY A 146 29.14 5.94 6.38
C GLY A 146 27.88 5.12 6.12
N ILE A 147 27.43 4.28 7.07
CA ILE A 147 26.19 3.51 6.93
C ILE A 147 24.94 4.40 6.80
N LEU A 148 25.00 5.62 7.32
CA LEU A 148 23.91 6.58 7.20
C LEU A 148 23.69 7.03 5.75
N GLY A 149 24.69 6.93 4.87
CA GLY A 149 24.58 7.29 3.46
C GLY A 149 23.63 6.35 2.69
N PRO A 150 23.84 5.02 2.71
CA PRO A 150 22.89 4.05 2.16
C PRO A 150 21.49 4.16 2.79
N LEU A 151 21.40 4.41 4.09
CA LEU A 151 20.11 4.61 4.78
C LEU A 151 19.37 5.85 4.25
N CYS A 152 20.07 6.98 4.10
CA CYS A 152 19.52 8.17 3.44
C CYS A 152 19.10 7.86 1.99
N GLY A 153 19.91 7.08 1.28
CA GLY A 153 19.60 6.59 -0.07
C GLY A 153 18.32 5.76 -0.14
N MET A 154 18.02 4.93 0.87
CA MET A 154 16.76 4.17 0.93
C MET A 154 15.52 5.07 1.04
N PHE A 155 15.63 6.21 1.72
CA PHE A 155 14.52 7.12 1.92
C PHE A 155 14.28 8.03 0.70
N PHE A 156 15.35 8.56 0.10
CA PHE A 156 15.25 9.64 -0.88
C PHE A 156 15.65 9.25 -2.31
N LEU A 157 16.39 8.17 -2.50
CA LEU A 157 16.86 7.75 -3.83
C LEU A 157 16.15 6.47 -4.27
N THR A 158 16.37 6.07 -5.53
CA THR A 158 15.85 4.81 -6.04
C THR A 158 16.52 3.63 -5.35
N LYS A 159 15.78 2.53 -5.17
CA LYS A 159 16.28 1.27 -4.58
C LYS A 159 17.60 0.80 -5.21
N ARG A 160 17.72 0.91 -6.54
CA ARG A 160 18.97 0.58 -7.25
C ARG A 160 20.14 1.46 -6.81
N MET A 161 19.91 2.76 -6.62
CA MET A 161 20.94 3.68 -6.15
C MET A 161 21.30 3.42 -4.68
N ALA A 162 20.32 3.16 -3.81
CA ALA A 162 20.57 2.82 -2.41
C ALA A 162 21.46 1.57 -2.27
N ILE A 163 21.21 0.52 -3.07
CA ILE A 163 22.05 -0.68 -3.11
C ILE A 163 23.46 -0.36 -3.59
N ARG A 164 23.62 0.49 -4.62
CA ARG A 164 24.95 0.93 -5.08
C ARG A 164 25.71 1.67 -3.98
N LEU A 165 25.03 2.57 -3.26
CA LEU A 165 25.61 3.29 -2.12
C LEU A 165 26.04 2.32 -1.01
N LEU A 166 25.25 1.28 -0.72
CA LEU A 166 25.64 0.24 0.24
C LEU A 166 26.91 -0.49 -0.20
N ILE A 167 27.01 -0.87 -1.47
CA ILE A 167 28.21 -1.52 -2.01
C ILE A 167 29.43 -0.60 -1.90
N ILE A 168 29.29 0.68 -2.27
CA ILE A 168 30.38 1.67 -2.14
C ILE A 168 30.83 1.80 -0.68
N TYR A 169 29.88 1.91 0.25
CA TYR A 169 30.17 1.95 1.68
C TYR A 169 30.94 0.70 2.15
N LEU A 170 30.48 -0.50 1.79
CA LEU A 170 31.12 -1.75 2.19
C LEU A 170 32.54 -1.89 1.63
N VAL A 171 32.75 -1.48 0.38
CA VAL A 171 34.09 -1.46 -0.23
C VAL A 171 34.99 -0.47 0.50
N ASN A 172 34.52 0.74 0.77
CA ASN A 172 35.28 1.76 1.50
C ASN A 172 35.63 1.29 2.93
N ALA A 173 34.68 0.68 3.64
CA ALA A 173 34.90 0.10 4.96
C ALA A 173 35.92 -1.04 4.92
N PHE A 174 35.81 -1.94 3.95
CA PHE A 174 36.77 -3.03 3.77
C PHE A 174 38.18 -2.50 3.49
N VAL A 175 38.33 -1.55 2.57
CA VAL A 175 39.62 -0.93 2.25
C VAL A 175 40.19 -0.22 3.47
N ALA A 176 39.37 0.54 4.19
CA ALA A 176 39.81 1.27 5.38
C ALA A 176 40.34 0.35 6.49
N ILE A 177 39.68 -0.80 6.70
CA ILE A 177 40.07 -1.76 7.74
C ILE A 177 41.27 -2.61 7.31
N CYS A 178 41.29 -3.09 6.07
CA CYS A 178 42.33 -4.03 5.63
C CYS A 178 43.63 -3.36 5.23
N ALA A 179 43.57 -2.17 4.62
CA ALA A 179 44.77 -1.47 4.17
C ALA A 179 45.41 -0.62 5.27
N ASP A 180 44.62 -0.24 6.28
CA ASP A 180 45.01 0.62 7.42
C ASP A 180 45.93 1.78 7.03
N ILE A 181 45.58 2.43 5.91
CA ILE A 181 46.41 3.47 5.31
C ILE A 181 46.32 4.71 6.20
N GLN A 182 47.49 5.25 6.53
CA GLN A 182 47.62 6.52 7.24
C GLN A 182 48.27 7.55 6.33
N LEU A 183 47.46 8.47 5.79
CA LEU A 183 47.90 9.50 4.86
C LEU A 183 48.59 10.69 5.56
N THR A 184 48.31 10.93 6.84
CA THR A 184 48.88 12.05 7.59
C THR A 184 49.50 11.61 8.91
N ASN A 185 50.49 12.34 9.38
CA ASN A 185 51.11 12.08 10.70
C ASN A 185 50.26 12.64 11.85
N ASP A 186 48.99 13.01 11.59
CA ASP A 186 48.11 13.59 12.60
C ASP A 186 47.78 12.59 13.72
N ALA A 187 47.83 11.28 13.45
CA ALA A 187 47.59 10.25 14.46
C ALA A 187 48.62 10.26 15.59
N GLU A 188 49.85 10.73 15.36
CA GLU A 188 50.87 10.85 16.40
C GLU A 188 50.51 11.88 17.47
N ARG A 189 49.66 12.85 17.13
CA ARG A 189 49.16 13.88 18.05
C ARG A 189 47.92 13.40 18.81
N ALA A 190 47.36 12.23 18.47
CA ALA A 190 46.15 11.71 19.07
C ALA A 190 46.45 11.17 20.48
N THR A 191 45.90 11.83 21.49
CA THR A 191 45.96 11.35 22.89
C THR A 191 45.06 10.14 23.10
N GLU A 192 45.37 9.29 24.09
CA GLU A 192 44.51 8.15 24.45
C GLU A 192 43.08 8.57 24.80
N ALA A 193 42.93 9.71 25.49
CA ALA A 193 41.63 10.29 25.80
C ALA A 193 40.85 10.69 24.54
N PHE A 194 41.52 11.28 23.54
CA PHE A 194 40.90 11.56 22.24
C PHE A 194 40.42 10.27 21.58
N VAL A 195 41.29 9.26 21.45
CA VAL A 195 40.97 7.99 20.78
C VAL A 195 39.78 7.30 21.46
N SER A 196 39.79 7.18 22.79
CA SER A 196 38.69 6.56 23.55
C SER A 196 37.36 7.29 23.36
N ASN A 197 37.35 8.63 23.43
CA ASN A 197 36.14 9.43 23.22
C ASN A 197 35.64 9.31 21.78
N PHE A 198 36.55 9.26 20.81
CA PHE A 198 36.24 9.09 19.39
C PHE A 198 35.58 7.74 19.12
N TYR A 199 36.11 6.65 19.68
CA TYR A 199 35.50 5.31 19.61
C TYR A 199 34.10 5.29 20.22
N ALA A 200 33.95 5.80 21.44
CA ALA A 200 32.66 5.82 22.12
C ALA A 200 31.60 6.56 21.29
N MET A 201 31.96 7.71 20.73
CA MET A 201 31.06 8.50 19.88
C MET A 201 30.74 7.81 18.55
N ASN A 202 31.73 7.23 17.86
CA ASN A 202 31.55 6.59 16.55
C ASN A 202 30.82 5.25 16.60
N ILE A 203 30.80 4.59 17.75
CA ILE A 203 30.00 3.38 17.95
C ILE A 203 28.60 3.76 18.45
N ALA A 204 28.50 4.59 19.49
CA ALA A 204 27.23 4.88 20.14
C ALA A 204 26.27 5.69 19.25
N LEU A 205 26.74 6.78 18.64
CA LEU A 205 25.84 7.69 17.91
C LEU A 205 25.26 7.07 16.64
N PRO A 206 26.02 6.44 15.73
CA PRO A 206 25.43 5.74 14.58
C PRO A 206 24.47 4.63 15.02
N SER A 207 24.81 3.88 16.06
CA SER A 207 23.95 2.82 16.59
C SER A 207 22.61 3.36 17.10
N ILE A 208 22.62 4.48 17.83
CA ILE A 208 21.39 5.14 18.30
C ILE A 208 20.56 5.63 17.11
N VAL A 209 21.18 6.27 16.11
CA VAL A 209 20.48 6.80 14.93
C VAL A 209 19.85 5.65 14.13
N VAL A 210 20.60 4.56 13.90
CA VAL A 210 20.10 3.37 13.20
C VAL A 210 18.96 2.70 13.99
N PHE A 211 19.12 2.54 15.31
CA PHE A 211 18.09 1.95 16.16
C PHE A 211 16.81 2.79 16.17
N ALA A 212 16.92 4.11 16.30
CA ALA A 212 15.78 5.02 16.27
C ALA A 212 15.05 4.97 14.92
N ALA A 213 15.79 4.96 13.81
CA ALA A 213 15.22 4.81 12.48
C ALA A 213 14.47 3.48 12.33
N LEU A 214 15.08 2.36 12.74
CA LEU A 214 14.44 1.04 12.72
C LEU A 214 13.19 1.01 13.59
N TYR A 215 13.27 1.46 14.84
CA TYR A 215 12.14 1.52 15.76
C TYR A 215 10.96 2.32 15.19
N PHE A 216 11.24 3.48 14.59
CA PHE A 216 10.23 4.29 13.92
C PHE A 216 9.59 3.55 12.73
N THR A 217 10.39 2.92 11.86
CA THR A 217 9.86 2.15 10.73
C THR A 217 9.02 0.96 11.16
N PHE A 218 9.45 0.19 12.17
CA PHE A 218 8.69 -0.93 12.73
C PHE A 218 7.37 -0.48 13.36
N SER A 219 7.40 0.64 14.11
CA SER A 219 6.19 1.22 14.72
C SER A 219 5.19 1.67 13.66
N LYS A 220 5.65 2.34 12.59
CA LYS A 220 4.81 2.76 11.47
C LYS A 220 4.21 1.57 10.73
N LEU A 221 5.00 0.51 10.51
CA LEU A 221 4.55 -0.72 9.86
C LEU A 221 3.47 -1.45 10.69
N ALA A 222 3.63 -1.52 12.02
CA ALA A 222 2.65 -2.11 12.92
C ALA A 222 1.30 -1.37 12.84
N ASN A 223 1.33 -0.03 12.86
CA ASN A 223 0.12 0.79 12.73
C ASN A 223 -0.58 0.63 11.37
N GLN A 224 0.20 0.55 10.27
CA GLN A 224 -0.37 0.28 8.95
C GLN A 224 -1.03 -1.09 8.87
N ARG A 225 -0.42 -2.13 9.44
CA ARG A 225 -1.02 -3.48 9.52
C ARG A 225 -2.35 -3.47 10.28
N MET A 226 -2.44 -2.74 11.40
CA MET A 226 -3.69 -2.61 12.13
C MET A 226 -4.79 -1.92 11.32
N LYS A 227 -4.47 -0.82 10.62
CA LYS A 227 -5.43 -0.12 9.75
C LYS A 227 -5.94 -1.01 8.62
N VAL A 228 -5.03 -1.73 7.95
CA VAL A 228 -5.40 -2.68 6.88
C VAL A 228 -6.31 -3.79 7.43
N ASN A 229 -5.96 -4.40 8.57
CA ASN A 229 -6.79 -5.43 9.20
C ASN A 229 -8.17 -4.92 9.61
N HIS A 230 -8.26 -3.67 10.11
CA HIS A 230 -9.53 -3.05 10.44
C HIS A 230 -10.41 -2.86 9.19
N LEU A 231 -9.84 -2.29 8.11
CA LEU A 231 -10.54 -2.09 6.85
C LEU A 231 -10.99 -3.42 6.22
N LEU A 232 -10.18 -4.47 6.33
CA LEU A 232 -10.55 -5.81 5.89
C LEU A 232 -11.75 -6.35 6.67
N LYS A 233 -11.75 -6.26 8.01
CA LYS A 233 -12.89 -6.68 8.84
C LYS A 233 -14.16 -5.90 8.51
N GLU A 234 -14.05 -4.59 8.31
CA GLU A 234 -15.20 -3.76 7.93
C GLU A 234 -15.75 -4.16 6.54
N THR A 235 -14.86 -4.42 5.59
CA THR A 235 -15.24 -4.87 4.24
C THR A 235 -15.89 -6.25 4.26
N GLU A 236 -15.36 -7.20 5.03
CA GLU A 236 -15.96 -8.52 5.21
C GLU A 236 -17.36 -8.43 5.83
N SER A 237 -17.53 -7.59 6.86
CA SER A 237 -18.84 -7.35 7.49
C SER A 237 -19.85 -6.76 6.51
N LYS A 238 -19.46 -5.73 5.75
CA LYS A 238 -20.33 -5.13 4.72
C LYS A 238 -20.69 -6.14 3.62
N ASN A 239 -19.72 -6.93 3.17
CA ASN A 239 -19.96 -7.95 2.16
C ASN A 239 -20.94 -9.02 2.68
N LYS A 240 -20.78 -9.47 3.93
CA LYS A 240 -21.72 -10.39 4.57
C LYS A 240 -23.14 -9.80 4.61
N ASN A 241 -23.29 -8.55 5.06
CA ASN A 241 -24.60 -7.89 5.10
C ASN A 241 -25.24 -7.76 3.71
N LEU A 242 -24.46 -7.52 2.66
CA LEU A 242 -24.95 -7.48 1.28
C LEU A 242 -25.43 -8.86 0.82
N ILE A 243 -24.65 -9.92 1.07
CA ILE A 243 -25.03 -11.30 0.75
C ILE A 243 -26.31 -11.69 1.51
N ASP A 244 -26.39 -11.37 2.79
CA ASP A 244 -27.57 -11.65 3.62
C ASP A 244 -28.81 -10.90 3.10
N SER A 245 -28.66 -9.63 2.68
CA SER A 245 -29.73 -8.84 2.08
C SER A 245 -30.21 -9.40 0.74
N ILE A 246 -29.29 -9.82 -0.13
CA ILE A 246 -29.62 -10.45 -1.41
C ILE A 246 -30.35 -11.78 -1.18
N THR A 247 -29.85 -12.60 -0.25
CA THR A 247 -30.44 -13.91 0.10
C THR A 247 -31.84 -13.75 0.68
N TYR A 248 -32.04 -12.77 1.57
CA TYR A 248 -33.36 -12.46 2.11
C TYR A 248 -34.34 -11.99 1.02
N THR A 249 -33.86 -11.15 0.10
CA THR A 249 -34.67 -10.67 -1.02
C THR A 249 -35.08 -11.82 -1.95
N GLU A 250 -34.16 -12.74 -2.24
CA GLU A 250 -34.44 -13.96 -3.01
C GLU A 250 -35.52 -14.82 -2.34
N TYR A 251 -35.41 -15.01 -1.02
CA TYR A 251 -36.41 -15.74 -0.24
C TYR A 251 -37.79 -15.09 -0.35
N LEU A 252 -37.87 -13.76 -0.19
CA LEU A 252 -39.12 -13.01 -0.31
C LEU A 252 -39.71 -13.12 -1.73
N GLN A 253 -38.87 -12.98 -2.75
CA GLN A 253 -39.26 -13.12 -4.16
C GLN A 253 -39.84 -14.51 -4.43
N LYS A 254 -39.15 -15.57 -4.02
CA LYS A 254 -39.63 -16.96 -4.17
C LYS A 254 -40.91 -17.25 -3.38
N ALA A 255 -41.15 -16.55 -2.28
CA ALA A 255 -42.34 -16.73 -1.45
C ALA A 255 -43.60 -16.08 -2.06
N VAL A 256 -43.44 -14.95 -2.76
CA VAL A 256 -44.55 -14.22 -3.39
C VAL A 256 -44.85 -14.72 -4.80
N LEU A 257 -43.83 -15.10 -5.57
CA LEU A 257 -44.04 -15.53 -6.94
C LEU A 257 -44.76 -16.89 -7.02
N PRO A 258 -45.71 -17.06 -7.96
CA PRO A 258 -46.54 -18.26 -8.03
C PRO A 258 -45.73 -19.50 -8.40
N ARG A 259 -45.98 -20.62 -7.70
CA ARG A 259 -45.34 -21.91 -8.02
C ARG A 259 -45.89 -22.49 -9.32
N PHE A 260 -45.03 -22.73 -10.31
CA PHE A 260 -45.42 -23.23 -11.63
C PHE A 260 -45.92 -24.69 -11.63
N LYS A 261 -45.51 -25.52 -10.66
CA LYS A 261 -45.87 -26.95 -10.59
C LYS A 261 -47.38 -27.20 -10.64
N LYS A 262 -48.17 -26.39 -9.93
CA LYS A 262 -49.65 -26.48 -9.92
C LYS A 262 -50.32 -26.07 -11.24
N PHE A 263 -49.61 -25.39 -12.14
CA PHE A 263 -50.14 -24.98 -13.45
C PHE A 263 -50.01 -26.11 -14.47
N GLN A 264 -48.88 -26.81 -14.48
CA GLN A 264 -48.67 -27.98 -15.35
C GLN A 264 -49.69 -29.10 -15.10
N ASP A 265 -50.13 -29.28 -13.85
CA ASP A 265 -51.17 -30.26 -13.50
C ASP A 265 -52.50 -30.02 -14.25
N ARG A 266 -52.84 -28.76 -14.54
CA ARG A 266 -54.07 -28.37 -15.24
C ARG A 266 -53.86 -28.12 -16.75
N HIS A 267 -52.62 -27.84 -17.14
CA HIS A 267 -52.22 -27.54 -18.53
C HIS A 267 -50.94 -28.32 -18.90
N PRO A 268 -51.05 -29.63 -19.20
CA PRO A 268 -49.87 -30.49 -19.40
C PRO A 268 -49.02 -30.16 -20.64
N LYS A 269 -49.55 -29.39 -21.59
CA LYS A 269 -48.80 -28.88 -22.76
C LYS A 269 -48.12 -27.52 -22.52
N SER A 270 -47.81 -27.18 -21.26
CA SER A 270 -47.18 -25.90 -20.89
C SER A 270 -45.82 -26.08 -20.22
N PHE A 271 -44.95 -25.07 -20.34
CA PHE A 271 -43.64 -25.03 -19.69
C PHE A 271 -43.32 -23.61 -19.19
N LEU A 272 -42.43 -23.51 -18.20
CA LEU A 272 -41.85 -22.25 -17.72
C LEU A 272 -40.34 -22.33 -17.86
N TYR A 273 -39.76 -21.36 -18.55
CA TYR A 273 -38.33 -21.14 -18.59
C TYR A 273 -38.02 -19.82 -17.90
N PHE A 274 -37.38 -19.88 -16.73
CA PHE A 274 -37.03 -18.71 -15.94
C PHE A 274 -35.56 -18.79 -15.55
N LYS A 275 -34.75 -17.90 -16.13
CA LYS A 275 -33.30 -17.88 -15.93
C LYS A 275 -32.85 -16.46 -15.58
N PRO A 276 -32.83 -16.10 -14.29
CA PRO A 276 -32.38 -14.79 -13.86
C PRO A 276 -30.89 -14.59 -14.15
N LYS A 277 -30.49 -13.33 -14.38
CA LYS A 277 -29.08 -12.96 -14.62
C LYS A 277 -28.24 -13.03 -13.34
N ASP A 278 -28.81 -12.58 -12.23
CA ASP A 278 -28.21 -12.55 -10.88
C ASP A 278 -29.04 -13.45 -9.92
N ILE A 279 -28.72 -13.45 -8.62
CA ILE A 279 -29.44 -14.23 -7.60
C ILE A 279 -30.94 -13.86 -7.51
N VAL A 280 -31.27 -12.60 -7.80
CA VAL A 280 -32.64 -12.07 -7.84
C VAL A 280 -32.93 -11.38 -9.17
N SER A 281 -34.19 -11.37 -9.59
CA SER A 281 -34.61 -10.90 -10.94
C SER A 281 -35.56 -9.72 -10.88
N GLY A 282 -35.52 -8.81 -11.86
CA GLY A 282 -36.62 -7.86 -12.11
C GLY A 282 -37.79 -8.50 -12.85
N ASP A 283 -37.48 -9.49 -13.68
CA ASP A 283 -38.46 -10.28 -14.41
C ASP A 283 -39.28 -11.15 -13.45
N PHE A 284 -40.59 -11.20 -13.65
CA PHE A 284 -41.47 -12.10 -12.93
C PHE A 284 -42.62 -12.58 -13.81
N PHE A 285 -43.25 -13.66 -13.38
CA PHE A 285 -44.50 -14.13 -13.96
C PHE A 285 -45.57 -14.17 -12.88
N TRP A 286 -46.80 -13.88 -13.28
CA TRP A 286 -47.94 -13.85 -12.39
C TRP A 286 -49.07 -14.68 -13.00
N LYS A 287 -49.88 -15.33 -12.15
CA LYS A 287 -51.03 -16.13 -12.61
C LYS A 287 -52.13 -16.14 -11.58
N LYS A 288 -53.38 -16.17 -12.05
CA LYS A 288 -54.56 -16.30 -11.20
C LYS A 288 -55.71 -16.98 -11.93
N THR A 289 -56.54 -17.68 -11.19
CA THR A 289 -57.74 -18.32 -11.72
C THR A 289 -58.95 -17.70 -11.02
N VAL A 290 -59.89 -17.15 -11.80
CA VAL A 290 -61.14 -16.57 -11.32
C VAL A 290 -62.28 -17.22 -12.09
N GLY A 291 -63.10 -18.02 -11.40
CA GLY A 291 -64.09 -18.87 -12.05
C GLY A 291 -63.45 -19.85 -13.05
N GLU A 292 -63.93 -19.83 -14.29
CA GLU A 292 -63.41 -20.65 -15.39
C GLU A 292 -62.26 -19.99 -16.17
N ARG A 293 -61.92 -18.72 -15.87
CA ARG A 293 -60.90 -17.96 -16.59
C ARG A 293 -59.55 -18.04 -15.87
N VAL A 294 -58.48 -18.12 -16.67
CA VAL A 294 -57.10 -18.08 -16.20
C VAL A 294 -56.43 -16.82 -16.73
N TYR A 295 -55.96 -15.98 -15.82
CA TYR A 295 -55.15 -14.81 -16.11
C TYR A 295 -53.68 -15.15 -15.89
N PHE A 296 -52.82 -14.71 -16.79
CA PHE A 296 -51.37 -14.83 -16.65
C PHE A 296 -50.70 -13.57 -17.20
N ALA A 297 -49.57 -13.21 -16.60
CA ALA A 297 -48.74 -12.10 -17.05
C ALA A 297 -47.27 -12.50 -16.96
N VAL A 298 -46.48 -12.00 -17.92
CA VAL A 298 -45.02 -12.06 -17.90
C VAL A 298 -44.56 -10.62 -17.93
N CYS A 299 -43.81 -10.22 -16.92
CA CYS A 299 -43.49 -8.83 -16.66
C CYS A 299 -41.98 -8.67 -16.53
N ASP A 300 -41.44 -7.65 -17.19
CA ASP A 300 -40.06 -7.19 -17.01
C ASP A 300 -40.12 -5.87 -16.24
N SER A 301 -39.67 -5.91 -14.98
CA SER A 301 -39.58 -4.72 -14.16
C SER A 301 -38.25 -4.05 -14.44
N THR A 302 -38.25 -2.74 -14.69
CA THR A 302 -37.01 -2.01 -14.99
C THR A 302 -35.97 -2.18 -13.87
N GLY A 303 -34.75 -2.56 -14.27
CA GLY A 303 -33.61 -2.79 -13.37
C GLY A 303 -33.32 -4.28 -13.10
N HIS A 304 -32.18 -4.55 -12.46
CA HIS A 304 -31.77 -5.91 -12.05
C HIS A 304 -31.23 -5.91 -10.61
N GLY A 305 -30.99 -7.09 -10.06
CA GLY A 305 -30.56 -7.23 -8.66
C GLY A 305 -31.68 -6.87 -7.67
N VAL A 306 -31.29 -6.48 -6.44
CA VAL A 306 -32.23 -6.23 -5.33
C VAL A 306 -33.31 -5.21 -5.69
N PRO A 307 -33.02 -4.03 -6.27
CA PRO A 307 -34.06 -3.06 -6.62
C PRO A 307 -35.07 -3.60 -7.65
N GLY A 308 -34.60 -4.24 -8.72
CA GLY A 308 -35.48 -4.82 -9.74
C GLY A 308 -36.40 -5.89 -9.14
N SER A 309 -35.86 -6.74 -8.27
CA SER A 309 -36.68 -7.76 -7.59
C SER A 309 -37.72 -7.20 -6.63
N MET A 310 -37.45 -6.07 -5.96
CA MET A 310 -38.45 -5.40 -5.14
C MET A 310 -39.59 -4.80 -5.99
N VAL A 311 -39.28 -4.23 -7.16
CA VAL A 311 -40.31 -3.76 -8.10
C VAL A 311 -41.16 -4.93 -8.58
N SER A 312 -40.54 -6.06 -8.92
CA SER A 312 -41.25 -7.28 -9.34
C SER A 312 -42.26 -7.76 -8.29
N LEU A 313 -41.89 -7.68 -7.01
CA LEU A 313 -42.74 -8.02 -5.87
C LEU A 313 -43.94 -7.07 -5.76
N ILE A 314 -43.71 -5.77 -5.88
CA ILE A 314 -44.75 -4.74 -5.81
C ILE A 314 -45.72 -4.91 -6.98
N CYS A 315 -45.21 -5.05 -8.20
CA CYS A 315 -46.04 -5.24 -9.40
C CYS A 315 -46.84 -6.55 -9.32
N SER A 316 -46.25 -7.65 -8.84
CA SER A 316 -46.98 -8.90 -8.61
C SER A 316 -48.14 -8.72 -7.63
N ARG A 317 -47.98 -7.92 -6.57
CA ARG A 317 -49.05 -7.62 -5.62
C ARG A 317 -50.08 -6.63 -6.15
N ALA A 318 -49.67 -5.71 -7.02
CA ALA A 318 -50.58 -4.81 -7.71
C ALA A 318 -51.53 -5.58 -8.63
N LEU A 319 -51.03 -6.55 -9.40
CA LEU A 319 -51.85 -7.45 -10.23
C LEU A 319 -52.84 -8.28 -9.39
N GLU A 320 -52.38 -8.77 -8.23
CA GLU A 320 -53.23 -9.49 -7.28
C GLU A 320 -54.41 -8.61 -6.82
N THR A 321 -54.11 -7.37 -6.43
CA THR A 321 -55.07 -6.37 -5.92
C THR A 321 -56.03 -5.87 -7.01
N ALA A 322 -55.54 -5.65 -8.23
CA ALA A 322 -56.35 -5.23 -9.39
C ALA A 322 -57.50 -6.21 -9.63
N ILE A 323 -57.21 -7.51 -9.51
CA ILE A 323 -58.22 -8.56 -9.73
C ILE A 323 -59.06 -8.82 -8.47
N ASP A 324 -58.47 -8.93 -7.28
CA ASP A 324 -59.23 -9.27 -6.06
C ASP A 324 -60.04 -8.11 -5.49
N SER A 325 -59.45 -6.93 -5.44
CA SER A 325 -60.04 -5.78 -4.73
C SER A 325 -60.87 -4.90 -5.67
N PHE A 326 -60.42 -4.75 -6.92
CA PHE A 326 -61.08 -3.90 -7.90
C PHE A 326 -61.92 -4.67 -8.92
N ASN A 327 -61.94 -6.01 -8.87
CA ASN A 327 -62.70 -6.89 -9.78
C ASN A 327 -62.47 -6.59 -11.28
N LEU A 328 -61.25 -6.13 -11.62
CA LEU A 328 -60.89 -5.87 -13.01
C LEU A 328 -60.75 -7.20 -13.75
N THR A 329 -61.43 -7.33 -14.89
CA THR A 329 -61.45 -8.57 -15.69
C THR A 329 -61.03 -8.37 -17.14
N ASP A 330 -60.87 -7.12 -17.57
CA ASP A 330 -60.33 -6.76 -18.88
C ASP A 330 -58.82 -6.51 -18.77
N PRO A 331 -57.96 -7.28 -19.47
CA PRO A 331 -56.51 -7.09 -19.46
C PRO A 331 -56.04 -5.69 -19.86
N GLY A 332 -56.81 -4.92 -20.64
CA GLY A 332 -56.43 -3.56 -21.01
C GLY A 332 -56.54 -2.54 -19.86
N VAL A 333 -57.27 -2.89 -18.80
CA VAL A 333 -57.58 -2.00 -17.65
C VAL A 333 -56.85 -2.43 -16.37
N ILE A 334 -56.32 -3.66 -16.33
CA ILE A 334 -55.51 -4.23 -15.24
C ILE A 334 -54.08 -3.68 -15.26
#